data_AF-A0A2N2LNK1-F1
#
_entry.id   AF-A0A2N2LNK1-F1
#
_cell.length_a   1.000
_cell.length_b   1.000
_cell.length_c   1.000
_cell.angle_alpha   90.00
_cell.angle_beta   90.00
_cell.angle_gamma   90.00
#
_symmetry.space_group_name_H-M   'P 1'
#
loop_
_entity.id
_entity.type
_entity.pdbx_description
1 polymer ?
#
loop_
_entity_poly.entity_id
_entity_poly.type
_entity_poly.pdbx_seq_one_letter_code
_entity_poly.pdbx_strand_id
1 'polypeptide(L)'
;MARHVAVVSDVTRDLYDNNLIILETSLPEKDKNPAHAKTSLTATVYLPDQQEKWTPDALKREADSILDRLDVFFPFLRDHVEMSDIDKAIDISYESRKVISPKYKVRNSFFTSFAAKNNKTLYDNVFLTGTSLLSDAGFDGEILSGKNAALRVIQKRS
;
A
#
# COMPACT_ATOMS: atom_id res chain seq x y z
N MET A 1 -19.92 -6.18 -6.78
CA MET A 1 -18.63 -6.84 -6.53
C MET A 1 -18.10 -6.39 -5.19
N ALA A 2 -17.40 -7.26 -4.47
CA ALA A 2 -16.68 -6.85 -3.26
C ALA A 2 -15.66 -5.79 -3.64
N ARG A 3 -15.57 -4.70 -2.85
CA ARG A 3 -14.62 -3.61 -3.10
C ARG A 3 -13.16 -4.10 -3.08
N HIS A 4 -12.90 -5.20 -2.36
CA HIS A 4 -11.61 -5.84 -2.26
C HIS A 4 -11.78 -7.35 -2.50
N VAL A 5 -10.91 -7.92 -3.33
CA VAL A 5 -10.86 -9.36 -3.62
C VAL A 5 -9.41 -9.82 -3.51
N ALA A 6 -9.18 -10.96 -2.87
CA ALA A 6 -7.89 -11.62 -2.86
C ALA A 6 -7.92 -12.78 -3.87
N VAL A 7 -7.01 -12.76 -4.84
CA VAL A 7 -6.87 -13.78 -5.87
C VAL A 7 -5.62 -14.60 -5.58
N VAL A 8 -5.80 -15.92 -5.46
CA VAL A 8 -4.72 -16.89 -5.33
C VAL A 8 -4.57 -17.57 -6.68
N SER A 9 -3.45 -17.34 -7.35
CA SER A 9 -3.26 -17.75 -8.75
C SER A 9 -3.07 -19.27 -8.88
N ASP A 10 -2.45 -19.89 -7.88
CA ASP A 10 -2.18 -21.33 -7.80
C ASP A 10 -2.43 -21.83 -6.37
N VAL A 11 -3.44 -22.67 -6.18
CA VAL A 11 -3.80 -23.21 -4.85
C VAL A 11 -2.75 -24.16 -4.25
N THR A 12 -1.78 -24.62 -5.05
CA THR A 12 -0.71 -25.53 -4.61
C THR A 12 0.53 -24.81 -4.12
N ARG A 13 0.61 -23.49 -4.34
CA ARG A 13 1.79 -22.66 -4.07
C ARG A 13 1.59 -21.78 -2.85
N ASP A 14 2.68 -21.47 -2.13
CA ASP A 14 2.62 -20.60 -0.95
C ASP A 14 2.12 -19.19 -1.33
N LEU A 15 1.34 -18.56 -0.44
CA LEU A 15 0.75 -17.23 -0.67
C LEU A 15 1.81 -16.15 -0.88
N TYR A 16 2.95 -16.26 -0.21
CA TYR A 16 4.04 -15.30 -0.25
C TYR A 16 5.00 -15.53 -1.44
N ASP A 17 4.85 -16.63 -2.17
CA ASP A 17 5.65 -16.94 -3.36
C ASP A 17 4.97 -16.43 -4.64
N ASN A 18 4.84 -15.10 -4.76
CA ASN A 18 4.25 -14.41 -5.92
C ASN A 18 2.86 -14.94 -6.34
N ASN A 19 2.06 -15.39 -5.37
CA ASN A 19 0.82 -16.11 -5.64
C ASN A 19 -0.44 -15.33 -5.27
N LEU A 20 -0.31 -14.37 -4.35
CA LEU A 20 -1.40 -13.52 -3.88
C LEU A 20 -1.45 -12.19 -4.65
N ILE A 21 -2.60 -11.91 -5.24
CA ILE A 21 -2.94 -10.62 -5.86
C ILE A 21 -4.13 -10.02 -5.11
N ILE A 22 -3.98 -8.79 -4.63
CA ILE A 22 -5.08 -8.03 -4.01
C ILE A 22 -5.66 -7.09 -5.05
N LEU A 23 -6.94 -7.26 -5.33
CA LEU A 23 -7.72 -6.42 -6.23
C LEU A 23 -8.57 -5.44 -5.43
N GLU A 24 -8.51 -4.16 -5.78
CA GLU A 24 -9.45 -3.14 -5.32
C GLU A 24 -10.18 -2.52 -6.52
N THR A 25 -11.49 -2.39 -6.44
CA THR A 25 -12.31 -1.70 -7.45
C THR A 25 -12.87 -0.40 -6.91
N SER A 26 -12.80 0.66 -7.70
CA SER A 26 -13.52 1.90 -7.38
C SER A 26 -15.02 1.75 -7.63
N LEU A 27 -15.79 2.74 -7.16
CA LEU A 27 -17.21 2.81 -7.52
C LEU A 27 -17.34 3.04 -9.02
N PRO A 28 -18.28 2.36 -9.70
CA PRO A 28 -18.57 2.65 -11.11
C PRO A 28 -18.92 4.13 -11.31
N GLU A 29 -18.64 4.65 -12.51
CA GLU A 29 -19.04 6.00 -12.90
C GLU A 29 -20.52 6.25 -12.59
N LYS A 30 -20.80 7.38 -11.94
CA LYS A 30 -22.16 7.78 -11.59
C LYS A 30 -22.97 8.07 -12.85
N ASP A 31 -24.27 7.78 -12.77
CA ASP A 31 -25.29 8.10 -13.79
C ASP A 31 -25.09 7.45 -15.17
N LYS A 32 -24.20 6.45 -15.28
CA LYS A 32 -24.08 5.60 -16.46
C LYS A 32 -24.76 4.26 -16.25
N ASN A 33 -25.28 3.70 -17.34
CA ASN A 33 -25.78 2.32 -17.34
C ASN A 33 -24.64 1.38 -16.90
N PRO A 34 -24.85 0.45 -15.95
CA PRO A 34 -23.83 -0.50 -15.50
C PRO A 34 -23.12 -1.25 -16.63
N ALA A 35 -23.78 -1.50 -17.76
CA ALA A 35 -23.18 -2.15 -18.93
C ALA A 35 -22.12 -1.29 -19.66
N HIS A 36 -22.09 0.02 -19.39
CA HIS A 36 -21.18 0.99 -20.00
C HIS A 36 -20.41 1.82 -18.97
N ALA A 37 -20.66 1.61 -17.68
CA ALA A 37 -20.01 2.32 -16.61
C ALA A 37 -18.58 1.82 -16.47
N LYS A 38 -17.63 2.74 -16.43
CA LYS A 38 -16.22 2.40 -16.20
C LYS A 38 -15.94 2.36 -14.71
N THR A 39 -14.94 1.57 -14.33
CA THR A 39 -14.41 1.52 -12.97
C THR A 39 -12.89 1.46 -13.04
N SER A 40 -12.24 1.88 -11.96
CA SER A 40 -10.81 1.72 -11.77
C SER A 40 -10.56 0.41 -11.04
N LEU A 41 -9.66 -0.40 -11.58
CA LEU A 41 -9.17 -1.61 -10.94
C LEU A 41 -7.71 -1.41 -10.55
N THR A 42 -7.39 -1.64 -9.29
CA THR A 42 -6.03 -1.66 -8.78
C THR A 42 -5.65 -3.09 -8.45
N ALA A 43 -4.52 -3.57 -8.97
CA ALA A 43 -3.93 -4.85 -8.59
C ALA A 43 -2.65 -4.61 -7.80
N THR A 44 -2.57 -5.18 -6.60
CA THR A 44 -1.41 -5.06 -5.71
C THR A 44 -0.83 -6.44 -5.47
N VAL A 45 0.49 -6.57 -5.62
CA VAL A 45 1.25 -7.80 -5.34
C VAL A 45 2.37 -7.52 -4.35
N TYR A 46 2.79 -8.57 -3.64
CA TYR A 46 3.96 -8.52 -2.79
C TYR A 46 5.21 -8.84 -3.62
N LEU A 47 6.23 -7.99 -3.50
CA LEU A 47 7.53 -8.22 -4.12
C LEU A 47 8.59 -8.46 -3.05
N PRO A 48 9.51 -9.40 -3.28
CA PRO A 48 10.62 -9.63 -2.37
C PRO A 48 11.57 -8.42 -2.33
N ASP A 49 12.22 -8.19 -1.19
CA ASP A 49 13.20 -7.11 -1.02
C ASP A 49 14.57 -7.49 -1.62
N GLN A 50 14.59 -7.81 -2.91
CA GLN A 50 15.79 -8.16 -3.68
C GLN A 50 15.99 -7.15 -4.80
N GLN A 51 17.13 -6.44 -4.82
CA GLN A 51 17.35 -5.32 -5.74
C GLN A 51 17.10 -5.66 -7.22
N GLU A 52 17.43 -6.88 -7.64
CA GLU A 52 17.22 -7.41 -8.99
C GLU A 52 15.74 -7.40 -9.43
N LYS A 53 14.82 -7.60 -8.48
CA LYS A 53 13.36 -7.63 -8.70
C LYS A 53 12.75 -6.23 -8.80
N TRP A 54 13.52 -5.22 -8.42
CA TRP A 54 13.13 -3.80 -8.42
C TRP A 54 13.86 -3.03 -9.53
N THR A 55 14.22 -3.67 -10.63
CA THR A 55 14.65 -2.99 -11.85
C THR A 55 13.43 -2.62 -12.68
N PRO A 56 13.45 -1.55 -13.51
CA PRO A 56 12.30 -1.17 -14.31
C PRO A 56 11.81 -2.32 -15.20
N ASP A 57 12.73 -3.06 -15.82
CA ASP A 57 12.41 -4.21 -16.66
C ASP A 57 11.83 -5.40 -15.86
N ALA A 58 12.26 -5.61 -14.61
CA ALA A 58 11.65 -6.61 -13.75
C ALA A 58 10.22 -6.23 -13.35
N LEU A 59 9.98 -4.96 -13.02
CA LEU A 59 8.67 -4.47 -12.63
C LEU A 59 7.68 -4.47 -13.80
N LYS A 60 8.12 -4.12 -15.01
CA LYS A 60 7.30 -4.23 -16.23
C LYS A 60 6.87 -5.67 -16.50
N ARG A 61 7.84 -6.61 -16.46
CA ARG A 61 7.55 -8.04 -16.61
C ARG A 61 6.59 -8.57 -15.54
N GLU A 62 6.73 -8.09 -14.30
CA GLU A 62 5.80 -8.47 -13.24
C GLU A 62 4.40 -7.91 -13.48
N ALA A 63 4.28 -6.65 -13.94
CA ALA A 63 2.99 -6.04 -14.29
C ALA A 63 2.27 -6.82 -15.40
N ASP A 64 3.00 -7.23 -16.45
CA ASP A 64 2.44 -8.07 -17.51
C ASP A 64 1.99 -9.44 -16.96
N SER A 65 2.80 -10.06 -16.11
CA SER A 65 2.49 -11.32 -15.43
C SER A 65 1.24 -11.22 -14.53
N ILE A 66 0.98 -10.06 -13.90
CA ILE A 66 -0.27 -9.84 -13.15
C ILE A 66 -1.47 -9.95 -14.08
N LEU A 67 -1.43 -9.27 -15.24
CA LEU A 67 -2.52 -9.32 -16.21
C LEU A 67 -2.75 -10.73 -16.74
N ASP A 68 -1.68 -11.45 -17.08
CA ASP A 68 -1.77 -12.83 -17.56
C ASP A 68 -2.38 -13.78 -16.50
N ARG A 69 -2.02 -13.62 -15.22
CA ARG A 69 -2.61 -14.38 -14.12
C ARG A 69 -4.08 -14.03 -13.89
N LEU A 70 -4.43 -12.76 -14.03
CA LEU A 70 -5.81 -12.29 -13.86
C LEU A 70 -6.72 -12.71 -15.01
N ASP A 71 -6.19 -12.91 -16.21
CA ASP A 71 -6.97 -13.31 -17.39
C ASP A 71 -7.70 -14.65 -17.20
N VAL A 72 -7.13 -15.54 -16.37
CA VAL A 72 -7.78 -16.82 -15.97
C VAL A 72 -9.09 -16.58 -15.19
N PHE A 73 -9.14 -15.50 -14.39
CA PHE A 73 -10.30 -15.18 -13.54
C PHE A 73 -11.24 -14.16 -14.20
N PHE A 74 -10.67 -13.26 -15.01
CA PHE A 74 -11.35 -12.17 -15.68
C PHE A 74 -11.01 -12.22 -17.16
N PRO A 75 -11.65 -13.11 -17.94
CA PRO A 75 -11.37 -13.23 -19.35
C PRO A 75 -11.65 -11.89 -20.05
N PHE A 76 -10.77 -11.52 -20.98
CA PHE A 76 -10.86 -10.27 -21.74
C PHE A 76 -10.57 -9.00 -20.91
N LEU A 77 -10.02 -9.12 -19.71
CA LEU A 77 -9.65 -7.96 -18.90
C LEU A 77 -8.74 -7.02 -19.70
N ARG A 78 -7.72 -7.58 -20.36
CA ARG A 78 -6.76 -6.81 -21.19
C ARG A 78 -7.45 -6.05 -22.32
N ASP A 79 -8.46 -6.64 -22.96
CA ASP A 79 -9.17 -6.04 -24.09
C ASP A 79 -10.06 -4.85 -23.66
N HIS A 80 -10.46 -4.81 -22.39
CA HIS A 80 -11.32 -3.78 -21.81
C HIS A 80 -10.57 -2.74 -20.97
N VAL A 81 -9.24 -2.81 -20.91
CA VAL A 81 -8.41 -1.76 -20.28
C VAL A 81 -8.27 -0.58 -21.23
N GLU A 82 -8.98 0.51 -20.93
CA GLU A 82 -8.86 1.74 -21.72
C GLU A 82 -7.61 2.55 -21.41
N MET A 83 -7.12 2.46 -20.17
CA MET A 83 -5.95 3.19 -19.70
C MET A 83 -5.19 2.34 -18.69
N SER A 84 -3.90 2.14 -18.97
CA SER A 84 -2.93 1.58 -18.03
C SER A 84 -1.62 2.33 -18.20
N ASP A 85 -1.13 2.93 -17.12
CA ASP A 85 0.14 3.65 -17.09
C ASP A 85 1.10 2.91 -16.15
N ILE A 86 1.71 1.87 -16.70
CA ILE A 86 2.63 0.98 -15.96
C ILE A 86 3.88 1.76 -15.54
N ASP A 87 4.40 2.64 -16.40
CA ASP A 87 5.57 3.46 -16.11
C ASP A 87 5.32 4.35 -14.89
N LYS A 88 4.17 5.03 -14.84
CA LYS A 88 3.78 5.84 -13.67
C LYS A 88 3.55 5.00 -12.41
N ALA A 89 2.99 3.80 -12.53
CA ALA A 89 2.84 2.89 -11.40
C ALA A 89 4.20 2.44 -10.83
N ILE A 90 5.17 2.21 -11.73
CA ILE A 90 6.56 1.91 -11.37
C ILE A 90 7.20 3.10 -10.65
N ASP A 91 7.04 4.32 -11.17
CA ASP A 91 7.56 5.53 -10.54
C ASP A 91 7.00 5.73 -9.13
N ILE A 92 5.68 5.57 -8.95
CA ILE A 92 5.01 5.64 -7.64
C ILE A 92 5.58 4.59 -6.69
N SER A 93 5.83 3.37 -7.18
CA SER A 93 6.39 2.27 -6.39
C SER A 93 7.84 2.58 -5.95
N TYR A 94 8.64 3.17 -6.82
CA TYR A 94 10.00 3.62 -6.47
C TYR A 94 10.00 4.73 -5.42
N GLU A 95 9.18 5.77 -5.59
CA GLU A 95 9.07 6.85 -4.62
C GLU A 95 8.58 6.32 -3.26
N SER A 96 7.60 5.42 -3.28
CA SER A 96 7.10 4.77 -2.06
C SER A 96 8.17 3.95 -1.35
N ARG A 97 9.11 3.33 -2.08
CA ARG A 97 10.23 2.57 -1.50
C ARG A 97 11.31 3.47 -0.89
N LYS A 98 11.56 4.66 -1.47
CA LYS A 98 12.53 5.63 -0.93
C LYS A 98 12.12 6.13 0.45
N VAL A 99 10.82 6.23 0.70
CA VAL A 99 10.28 6.52 2.03
C VAL A 99 10.46 5.27 2.88
N ILE A 100 11.49 5.24 3.73
CA ILE A 100 11.65 4.22 4.77
C ILE A 100 10.45 4.36 5.71
N SER A 101 9.39 3.65 5.39
CA SER A 101 8.23 3.56 6.26
C SER A 101 8.51 2.42 7.24
N PRO A 102 8.69 2.70 8.55
CA PRO A 102 8.81 1.65 9.55
C PRO A 102 7.51 0.86 9.74
N LYS A 103 6.49 1.07 8.87
CA LYS A 103 5.16 0.44 8.87
C LYS A 103 5.16 -1.07 9.13
N TYR A 104 6.26 -1.79 8.95
CA TYR A 104 6.29 -3.25 9.12
C TYR A 104 7.51 -3.84 9.87
N LYS A 105 8.42 -3.04 10.44
CA LYS A 105 9.50 -3.57 11.31
C LYS A 105 9.13 -3.46 12.79
N VAL A 106 8.10 -4.20 13.20
CA VAL A 106 7.75 -4.36 14.61
C VAL A 106 8.52 -5.57 15.15
N ARG A 107 9.75 -5.36 15.63
CA ARG A 107 10.56 -6.47 16.19
C ARG A 107 10.10 -6.92 17.58
N ASN A 108 9.07 -6.31 18.19
CA ASN A 108 8.63 -6.67 19.55
C ASN A 108 7.20 -6.17 19.85
N SER A 109 6.16 -6.85 19.36
CA SER A 109 4.76 -6.58 19.76
C SER A 109 4.24 -7.57 20.82
N PHE A 110 5.05 -8.49 21.33
CA PHE A 110 4.58 -9.54 22.23
C PHE A 110 4.01 -9.06 23.59
N PHE A 111 4.11 -7.78 23.94
CA PHE A 111 3.59 -7.26 25.22
C PHE A 111 2.83 -5.93 25.18
N THR A 112 2.72 -5.23 24.05
CA THR A 112 1.95 -3.98 23.96
C THR A 112 1.19 -3.92 22.65
N SER A 113 -0.14 -3.90 22.69
CA SER A 113 -1.04 -3.78 21.53
C SER A 113 -0.87 -2.49 20.70
N PHE A 114 0.09 -1.62 21.05
CA PHE A 114 0.54 -0.48 20.25
C PHE A 114 2.02 -0.21 20.53
N ALA A 115 2.89 -0.34 19.53
CA ALA A 115 4.27 0.13 19.61
C ALA A 115 4.31 1.67 19.51
N ALA A 116 4.10 2.35 20.63
CA ALA A 116 4.18 3.81 20.71
C ALA A 116 5.59 4.27 21.10
N LYS A 117 6.32 4.95 20.19
CA LYS A 117 7.61 5.58 20.52
C LYS A 117 7.40 6.98 21.10
N ASN A 118 8.26 7.40 22.03
CA ASN A 118 8.25 8.78 22.54
C ASN A 118 8.58 9.76 21.40
N ASN A 119 7.82 10.85 21.32
CA ASN A 119 7.96 11.87 20.29
C ASN A 119 8.92 13.03 20.67
N LYS A 120 9.52 12.99 21.87
CA LYS A 120 10.44 14.03 22.38
C LYS A 120 11.83 13.87 21.76
N THR A 121 12.41 14.97 21.29
CA THR A 121 13.81 15.02 20.84
C THR A 121 14.74 15.58 21.92
N LEU A 122 16.05 15.58 21.65
CA LEU A 122 17.06 16.25 22.49
C LEU A 122 16.93 17.77 22.49
N TYR A 123 16.22 18.35 21.52
CA TYR A 123 16.03 19.79 21.39
C TYR A 123 14.69 20.22 21.97
N ASP A 124 14.71 21.36 22.66
CA ASP A 124 13.47 21.94 23.18
C ASP A 124 12.54 22.38 22.07
N ASN A 125 11.25 22.08 22.26
CA ASN A 125 10.15 22.41 21.34
C ASN A 125 10.26 21.76 19.95
N VAL A 126 11.14 20.78 19.80
CA VAL A 126 11.23 19.95 18.60
C VAL A 126 10.66 18.56 18.93
N PHE A 127 9.62 18.17 18.20
CA PHE A 127 8.92 16.90 18.39
C PHE A 127 8.88 16.12 17.07
N LEU A 128 9.06 14.81 17.17
CA LEU A 128 8.89 13.91 16.04
C LEU A 128 7.39 13.68 15.79
N THR A 129 7.03 13.46 14.53
CA THR A 129 5.68 13.06 14.10
C THR A 129 5.82 12.01 13.00
N GLY A 130 4.75 11.30 12.71
CA GLY A 130 4.70 10.31 11.65
C GLY A 130 4.33 8.90 12.12
N THR A 131 4.11 8.03 11.14
CA THR A 131 3.80 6.59 11.33
C THR A 131 4.85 5.84 12.14
N SER A 132 6.09 6.34 12.23
CA SER A 132 7.16 5.75 13.03
C SER A 132 6.91 5.74 14.54
N LEU A 133 6.01 6.60 15.01
CA LEU A 133 5.67 6.74 16.43
C LEU A 133 4.50 5.88 16.86
N LEU A 134 3.63 5.49 15.92
CA LEU A 134 2.47 4.63 16.11
C LEU A 134 2.40 3.67 14.91
N SER A 135 3.39 2.78 14.79
CA SER A 135 3.61 1.94 13.60
C SER A 135 2.40 1.06 13.26
N ASP A 136 1.66 0.67 14.29
CA ASP A 136 0.57 -0.31 14.17
C ASP A 136 -0.78 0.36 13.83
N ALA A 137 -0.85 1.69 13.85
CA ALA A 137 -2.07 2.47 13.64
C ALA A 137 -2.17 3.09 12.23
N GLY A 138 -1.24 2.78 11.33
CA GLY A 138 -1.29 3.22 9.93
C GLY A 138 -1.43 4.74 9.78
N PHE A 139 -2.32 5.18 8.88
CA PHE A 139 -2.59 6.59 8.61
C PHE A 139 -3.15 7.34 9.84
N ASP A 140 -4.03 6.70 10.62
CA ASP A 140 -4.57 7.31 11.83
C ASP A 140 -3.47 7.55 12.87
N GLY A 141 -2.49 6.64 12.95
CA GLY A 141 -1.28 6.82 13.76
C GLY A 141 -0.49 8.08 13.38
N GLU A 142 -0.42 8.39 12.09
CA GLU A 142 0.23 9.62 11.60
C GLU A 142 -0.51 10.87 12.10
N ILE A 143 -1.83 10.93 11.93
CA ILE A 143 -2.66 12.05 12.39
C ILE A 143 -2.55 12.23 13.91
N LEU A 144 -2.69 11.14 14.67
CA LEU A 144 -2.62 11.17 16.14
C LEU A 144 -1.25 11.63 16.63
N SER A 145 -0.17 11.18 15.99
CA SER A 145 1.18 11.60 16.33
C SER A 145 1.38 13.11 16.16
N GLY A 146 0.84 13.69 15.08
CA GLY A 146 0.87 15.13 14.81
C GLY A 146 0.08 15.93 15.85
N LYS A 147 -1.15 15.49 16.15
CA LYS A 147 -2.00 16.11 17.17
C LYS A 147 -1.31 16.11 18.54
N ASN A 148 -0.68 15.00 18.92
CA ASN A 148 0.03 14.87 20.20
C ASN A 148 1.25 15.79 20.28
N ALA A 149 2.00 15.97 19.19
CA ALA A 149 3.11 16.91 19.15
C ALA A 149 2.63 18.37 19.34
N ALA A 150 1.56 18.76 18.64
CA ALA A 150 0.96 20.10 18.76
C ALA A 150 0.49 20.38 20.20
N LEU A 151 -0.21 19.42 20.83
CA LEU A 151 -0.68 19.56 22.22
C LEU A 151 0.48 19.79 23.20
N ARG A 152 1.62 19.10 23.03
CA ARG A 152 2.80 19.29 23.89
C ARG A 152 3.42 20.68 23.76
N VAL A 153 3.42 21.26 22.56
CA VAL A 153 3.88 22.63 22.33
C VAL A 153 2.93 23.62 23.01
N ILE A 154 1.62 23.43 22.90
CA ILE A 154 0.61 24.30 23.51
C ILE A 154 0.72 24.26 25.04
N GLN A 155 0.82 23.06 25.63
CA GLN A 155 0.94 22.89 27.09
C GLN A 155 2.20 23.52 27.67
N LYS A 156 3.31 23.57 26.92
CA LYS A 156 4.54 24.27 27.36
C LYS A 156 4.42 25.80 27.34
N ARG A 157 3.42 26.36 26.63
CA ARG A 157 3.22 27.81 26.48
C ARG A 157 2.14 28.37 27.43
N SER A 158 1.34 27.50 28.06
CA SER A 158 0.38 27.86 29.11
C SER A 158 1.04 27.75 30.49
#